data_AF-A0A4W5K7N1-F1
#
_entry.id   AF-A0A4W5K7N1-F1
#
_cell.length_a   1.000
_cell.length_b   1.000
_cell.length_c   1.000
_cell.angle_alpha   90.00
_cell.angle_beta   90.00
_cell.angle_gamma   90.00
#
_symmetry.space_group_name_H-M   'P 1'
#
loop_
_entity.id
_entity.type
_entity.pdbx_description
1 polymer ?
#
loop_
_entity_poly.entity_id
_entity_poly.type
_entity_poly.pdbx_seq_one_letter_code
_entity_poly.pdbx_strand_id
1 'polypeptide(L)'
;MLIKMVKSLGCAYGCGEGHRGLSGDRLRMQAQNCLTNLYKLDKLQFRQTMRDYVNKDSLNNIVDFLHALLGFCMEPITNSKCL
;
A
#
# COMPACT_ATOMS: atom_id res chain seq x y z
N MET A 1 13.49 1.10 2.55
CA MET A 1 13.42 -0.37 2.32
C MET A 1 11.98 -0.87 2.31
N LEU A 2 11.18 -0.59 3.35
CA LEU A 2 9.79 -1.07 3.47
C LEU A 2 8.85 -0.65 2.33
N ILE A 3 8.90 0.62 1.91
CA ILE A 3 8.11 1.14 0.76
C ILE A 3 8.38 0.33 -0.52
N LYS A 4 9.66 0.03 -0.80
CA LYS A 4 10.06 -0.77 -1.96
C LYS A 4 9.55 -2.21 -1.87
N MET A 5 9.57 -2.80 -0.67
CA MET A 5 9.02 -4.15 -0.44
C MET A 5 7.52 -4.20 -0.72
N VAL A 6 6.75 -3.25 -0.18
CA VAL A 6 5.30 -3.14 -0.45
C VAL A 6 5.05 -3.03 -1.95
N LYS A 7 5.81 -2.17 -2.65
CA LYS A 7 5.68 -2.02 -4.10
C LYS A 7 5.95 -3.33 -4.85
N SER A 8 6.99 -4.08 -4.48
CA SER A 8 7.32 -5.37 -5.12
C SER A 8 6.30 -6.48 -4.84
N LEU A 9 5.56 -6.41 -3.73
CA LEU A 9 4.49 -7.35 -3.44
C LEU A 9 3.28 -7.15 -4.36
N GLY A 10 3.10 -5.93 -4.88
CA GLY A 10 1.99 -5.57 -5.75
C GLY A 10 0.63 -5.65 -5.05
N CYS A 11 -0.42 -5.37 -5.82
CA CYS A 11 -1.79 -5.34 -5.33
C CYS A 11 -2.30 -6.73 -4.92
N ALA A 12 -3.02 -6.81 -3.80
CA ALA A 12 -3.67 -8.05 -3.34
C ALA A 12 -4.69 -8.61 -4.35
N TYR A 13 -5.27 -7.73 -5.16
CA TYR A 13 -6.21 -8.09 -6.22
C TYR A 13 -5.53 -8.54 -7.52
N GLY A 14 -4.20 -8.64 -7.55
CA GLY A 14 -3.45 -9.16 -8.69
C GLY A 14 -3.31 -8.18 -9.85
N CYS A 15 -3.47 -6.87 -9.61
CA CYS A 15 -3.16 -5.84 -10.61
C CYS A 15 -1.66 -5.81 -10.91
N GLY A 16 -1.30 -6.01 -12.18
CA GLY A 16 0.10 -5.99 -12.64
C GLY A 16 0.95 -7.17 -12.15
N GLU A 17 2.25 -6.90 -12.01
CA GLU A 17 3.25 -7.84 -11.51
C GLU A 17 3.35 -7.77 -9.97
N GLY A 18 3.43 -8.94 -9.32
CA GLY A 18 3.50 -9.02 -7.86
C GLY A 18 3.31 -10.43 -7.32
N HIS A 19 3.58 -10.62 -6.03
CA HIS A 19 3.46 -11.93 -5.39
C HIS A 19 1.99 -12.29 -5.12
N ARG A 20 1.50 -13.35 -5.77
CA ARG A 20 0.11 -13.83 -5.65
C ARG A 20 -0.03 -14.95 -4.62
N GLY A 21 -1.26 -15.16 -4.14
CA GLY A 21 -1.61 -16.22 -3.21
C GLY A 21 -1.20 -15.96 -1.75
N LEU A 22 -1.37 -16.98 -0.91
CA LEU A 22 -1.30 -16.89 0.55
C LEU A 22 0.03 -16.34 1.08
N SER A 23 1.14 -16.65 0.41
CA SER A 23 2.47 -16.14 0.79
C SER A 23 2.57 -14.63 0.56
N GLY A 24 2.08 -14.13 -0.58
CA GLY A 24 2.00 -12.71 -0.88
C GLY A 24 1.11 -11.96 0.11
N ASP A 25 -0.07 -12.52 0.42
CA ASP A 25 -1.01 -11.92 1.37
C ASP A 25 -0.42 -11.80 2.78
N ARG A 26 0.29 -12.84 3.24
CA ARG A 26 0.97 -12.81 4.53
C ARG A 26 2.05 -11.72 4.58
N LEU A 27 2.82 -11.55 3.50
CA LEU A 27 3.84 -10.51 3.42
C LEU A 27 3.22 -9.10 3.37
N ARG A 28 2.11 -8.89 2.65
CA ARG A 28 1.36 -7.62 2.66
C ARG A 28 0.90 -7.27 4.07
N MET A 29 0.29 -8.24 4.76
CA MET A 29 -0.17 -8.07 6.14
C MET A 29 0.99 -7.73 7.09
N GLN A 30 2.13 -8.42 6.96
CA GLN A 30 3.33 -8.11 7.74
C GLN A 30 3.85 -6.70 7.46
N ALA A 31 3.92 -6.29 6.20
CA ALA A 31 4.37 -4.95 5.83
C ALA A 31 3.43 -3.87 6.39
N GLN A 32 2.12 -4.08 6.35
CA GLN A 32 1.13 -3.16 6.90
C GLN A 32 1.20 -3.07 8.43
N ASN A 33 1.43 -4.21 9.11
CA ASN A 33 1.70 -4.23 10.55
C ASN A 33 2.97 -3.46 10.90
N CYS A 34 4.05 -3.63 10.12
CA CYS A 34 5.27 -2.86 10.30
C CYS A 34 5.03 -1.35 10.14
N LEU A 35 4.33 -0.92 9.10
CA LEU A 35 3.98 0.50 8.90
C LEU A 35 3.14 1.04 10.05
N THR A 36 2.16 0.27 10.52
CA THR A 36 1.31 0.62 11.66
C THR A 36 2.13 0.77 12.94
N ASN A 37 3.07 -0.14 13.19
CA ASN A 37 3.95 -0.07 14.35
C ASN A 37 4.89 1.13 14.26
N LEU A 38 5.46 1.43 13.09
CA LEU A 38 6.28 2.62 12.88
C LEU A 38 5.48 3.90 13.15
N TYR A 39 4.24 3.98 12.68
CA TYR A 39 3.35 5.11 12.98
C TYR A 39 3.05 5.23 14.48
N LYS A 40 2.82 4.12 15.18
CA LYS A 40 2.56 4.11 16.63
C LYS A 40 3.80 4.50 17.45
N LEU A 41 5.00 4.10 17.00
CA LEU A 41 6.27 4.40 17.66
C LEU A 41 6.61 5.89 17.59
N ASP A 42 6.52 6.49 16.40
CA ASP A 42 6.77 7.92 16.22
C ASP A 42 5.92 8.48 15.07
N LYS A 43 4.81 9.12 15.45
CA LYS A 43 3.87 9.71 14.51
C LYS A 43 4.49 10.86 13.72
N LEU A 44 5.36 11.66 14.33
CA LEU A 44 5.93 12.85 13.69
C LEU A 44 6.92 12.42 12.61
N GLN A 45 7.85 11.53 12.96
CA GLN A 45 8.82 11.00 12.01
C GLN A 45 8.18 10.20 10.88
N PHE A 46 7.15 9.42 11.19
CA PHE A 46 6.40 8.70 10.15
C PHE A 46 5.78 9.66 9.14
N ARG A 47 5.12 10.73 9.62
CA ARG A 47 4.52 11.74 8.74
C ARG A 47 5.55 12.50 7.92
N GLN A 48 6.69 12.87 8.52
CA GLN A 48 7.79 13.51 7.80
C GLN A 48 8.36 12.59 6.71
N THR A 49 8.61 11.32 7.04
CA THR A 49 9.09 10.31 6.08
C THR A 49 8.12 10.12 4.92
N MET A 50 6.82 10.02 5.20
CA MET A 50 5.79 9.88 4.16
C MET A 50 5.68 11.12 3.28
N ARG A 51 5.76 12.32 3.87
CA ARG A 51 5.76 13.59 3.12
C ARG A 51 6.98 13.69 2.22
N ASP A 52 8.16 13.35 2.74
CA ASP A 52 9.41 13.32 1.99
C ASP A 52 9.34 12.35 0.81
N TYR A 53 8.76 11.16 1.02
CA TYR A 53 8.55 10.19 -0.04
C TYR A 53 7.67 10.76 -1.16
N VAL A 54 6.52 11.33 -0.82
CA VAL A 54 5.58 11.91 -1.80
C VAL A 54 6.19 13.10 -2.55
N ASN A 55 7.04 13.89 -1.90
CA ASN A 55 7.65 15.07 -2.53
C ASN A 55 8.87 14.73 -3.39
N LYS A 56 9.55 13.60 -3.13
CA LYS A 56 10.82 13.24 -3.81
C LYS A 56 10.63 12.22 -4.92
N ASP A 57 9.58 11.41 -4.87
CA ASP A 57 9.36 10.34 -5.84
C ASP A 57 8.39 10.74 -6.97
N SER A 58 8.39 9.99 -8.06
CA SER A 58 7.49 10.21 -9.20
C SER A 58 6.05 9.87 -8.85
N LEU A 59 5.09 10.52 -9.53
CA LEU A 59 3.66 10.23 -9.35
C LEU A 59 3.35 8.74 -9.54
N ASN A 60 3.95 8.10 -10.56
CA ASN A 60 3.78 6.66 -10.81
C ASN A 60 4.23 5.83 -9.61
N ASN A 61 5.40 6.11 -9.03
CA ASN A 61 5.89 5.36 -7.87
C ASN A 61 5.03 5.57 -6.62
N ILE A 62 4.50 6.78 -6.44
CA ILE A 62 3.59 7.10 -5.33
C ILE A 62 2.29 6.32 -5.49
N VAL A 63 1.69 6.37 -6.68
CA VAL A 63 0.44 5.65 -6.99
C VAL A 63 0.62 4.14 -6.88
N ASP A 64 1.70 3.58 -7.44
CA ASP A 64 2.00 2.15 -7.35
C ASP A 64 2.14 1.68 -5.90
N PHE A 65 2.85 2.45 -5.07
CA PHE A 65 2.99 2.13 -3.66
C PHE A 65 1.65 2.18 -2.92
N LEU A 66 0.87 3.26 -3.12
CA LEU A 66 -0.43 3.40 -2.48
C LEU A 66 -1.40 2.32 -2.95
N HIS A 67 -1.38 1.97 -4.23
CA HIS A 67 -2.19 0.91 -4.79
C HIS A 67 -1.80 -0.43 -4.18
N ALA A 68 -0.52 -0.78 -4.17
CA ALA A 68 -0.05 -2.02 -3.55
C ALA A 68 -0.37 -2.11 -2.06
N LEU A 69 -0.36 -0.97 -1.35
CA LEU A 69 -0.67 -0.89 0.08
C LEU A 69 -2.16 -0.94 0.41
N LEU A 70 -2.98 -0.23 -0.35
CA LEU A 70 -4.40 0.03 -0.02
C LEU A 70 -5.38 -0.75 -0.89
N GLY A 71 -4.96 -1.22 -2.07
CA GLY A 71 -5.81 -1.98 -2.97
C GLY A 71 -7.01 -1.21 -3.52
N PHE A 72 -6.92 0.12 -3.69
CA PHE A 72 -8.06 0.95 -4.11
C PHE A 72 -8.52 0.75 -5.58
N CYS A 73 -7.99 -0.25 -6.28
CA CYS A 73 -8.34 -0.55 -7.66
C CYS A 73 -9.69 -1.27 -7.84
N MET A 74 -10.25 -1.84 -6.77
CA MET A 74 -11.61 -2.33 -6.78
C MET A 74 -12.53 -1.19 -6.37
N GLU A 75 -13.46 -0.84 -7.26
CA GLU A 75 -14.55 0.06 -6.96
C GLU A 75 -15.41 -0.56 -5.84
N PRO A 76 -15.81 0.19 -4.79
CA PRO A 76 -16.74 -0.33 -3.81
C PRO A 76 -18.02 -0.73 -4.55
N ILE A 77 -18.54 -1.93 -4.30
CA ILE A 77 -19.87 -2.31 -4.77
C ILE A 77 -20.83 -1.34 -4.10
N THR A 78 -21.21 -0.27 -4.80
CA THR A 78 -22.25 0.65 -4.37
C THR A 78 -23.55 -0.12 -4.41
N ASN A 79 -23.91 -0.76 -3.29
CA ASN A 79 -25.24 -1.30 -3.08
C ASN A 79 -26.20 -0.16 -2.71
N SER A 80 -26.31 0.83 -3.58
CA SER A 80 -27.29 1.91 -3.52
C SER A 80 -28.05 1.96 -4.85
N LYS A 81 -29.15 1.22 -4.86
CA LYS A 81 -30.39 1.39 -5.66
C LYS A 81 -30.26 2.16 -6.97
N CYS A 82 -30.31 1.43 -8.09
CA CYS A 82 -30.97 1.88 -9.31
C CYS A 82 -31.95 0.79 -9.75
N LEU A 83 -33.24 1.18 -9.77
CA LEU A 83 -34.50 0.43 -9.92
C LEU A 83 -35.07 -0.18 -8.63
#